data_AF-A0A540MN61-F1
#
_entry.id   AF-A0A540MN61-F1
#
_cell.length_a   1.000
_cell.length_b   1.000
_cell.length_c   1.000
_cell.angle_alpha   90.00
_cell.angle_beta   90.00
_cell.angle_gamma   90.00
#
_symmetry.space_group_name_H-M   'P 1'
#
loop_
_entity.id
_entity.type
_entity.pdbx_description
1 polymer ?
#
loop_
_entity_poly.entity_id
_entity_poly.type
_entity_poly.pdbx_seq_one_letter_code
_entity_poly.pdbx_strand_id
1 'polypeptide(L)' 'MFRHYVSDPSHVIPPQPLEINSDLTYDEEPVTILDWKDKTLRNKIVSLVKVLWRNHSAEEATWETEERMRDMYPRLFYEF' A
#
# COMPACT_ATOMS: atom_id res chain seq x y z
N MET A 1 23.88 8.84 25.71
CA MET A 1 24.36 10.11 25.12
C MET A 1 23.88 10.16 23.68
N PHE A 2 22.87 10.98 23.38
CA PHE A 2 22.34 11.13 22.02
C PHE A 2 23.30 11.99 21.19
N ARG A 3 23.58 11.55 19.97
CA ARG A 3 24.36 12.34 19.01
C ARG A 3 23.44 13.40 18.40
N HIS A 4 23.94 14.62 18.26
CA HIS A 4 23.21 15.65 17.53
C HIS A 4 23.08 15.25 16.06
N TYR A 5 21.87 15.38 15.52
CA TYR A 5 21.62 15.23 14.10
C TYR A 5 22.34 16.33 13.32
N VAL A 6 23.05 15.95 12.26
CA VAL A 6 23.65 16.89 11.30
C VAL A 6 22.75 16.91 10.07
N SER A 7 22.19 18.08 9.77
CA SER A 7 21.29 18.25 8.64
C SER A 7 22.06 18.13 7.32
N ASP A 8 21.62 17.22 6.45
CA ASP A 8 22.09 17.06 5.08
C ASP A 8 20.90 17.23 4.13
N PRO A 9 20.98 18.11 3.10
CA PRO A 9 19.97 18.21 2.06
C PRO A 9 19.61 16.87 1.38
N SER A 10 20.52 15.90 1.33
CA SER A 10 20.23 14.56 0.78
C SER A 10 19.28 13.73 1.64
N HIS A 11 19.11 14.09 2.93
CA HIS A 11 18.12 13.45 3.80
C HIS A 11 16.70 14.00 3.56
N VAL A 12 16.55 15.07 2.77
CA VAL A 12 15.25 15.62 2.41
C VAL A 12 14.62 14.70 1.37
N ILE A 13 13.54 14.02 1.77
CA ILE A 13 12.73 13.23 0.86
C ILE A 13 11.90 14.21 0.03
N PRO A 14 12.03 14.19 -1.31
CA PRO A 14 11.22 15.08 -2.15
C PRO A 14 9.74 14.70 -2.01
N PRO A 15 8.83 15.68 -1.93
CA PRO A 15 7.41 15.40 -1.88
C PRO A 15 6.99 14.70 -3.18
N GLN A 16 6.25 13.60 -3.05
CA GLN A 16 5.63 12.95 -4.19
C GLN A 16 4.48 13.83 -4.69
N PRO A 17 4.39 14.10 -6.00
CA PRO A 17 3.30 14.88 -6.55
C PRO A 17 1.99 14.10 -6.38
N LEU A 18 1.11 14.62 -5.53
CA LEU A 18 -0.21 14.05 -5.22
C LEU A 18 -1.30 15.08 -5.54
N GLU A 19 -2.35 14.64 -6.22
CA GLU A 19 -3.56 15.44 -6.40
C GLU A 19 -4.37 15.38 -5.10
N ILE A 20 -4.38 16.48 -4.36
CA ILE A 20 -5.11 16.61 -3.09
C ILE A 20 -6.33 17.51 -3.35
N ASN A 21 -7.48 17.08 -2.86
CA ASN A 21 -8.72 17.83 -2.89
C ASN A 21 -8.62 19.10 -2.01
N SER A 22 -9.50 20.07 -2.23
CA SER A 22 -9.51 21.33 -1.46
C SER A 22 -9.76 21.15 0.04
N ASP A 23 -10.32 20.02 0.45
CA ASP A 23 -10.57 19.64 1.83
C ASP A 23 -9.41 18.85 2.48
N LEU A 24 -8.25 18.81 1.81
CA LEU A 24 -7.05 18.08 2.24
C LEU A 24 -7.22 16.55 2.24
N THR A 25 -8.22 16.02 1.53
CA THR A 25 -8.38 14.59 1.29
C THR A 25 -7.82 14.18 -0.07
N TYR A 26 -7.57 12.89 -0.28
CA TYR A 26 -7.29 12.32 -1.59
C TYR A 26 -7.89 10.92 -1.65
N ASP A 27 -8.25 10.49 -2.86
CA ASP A 27 -8.79 9.15 -3.08
C ASP A 27 -7.65 8.13 -3.26
N GLU A 28 -7.72 7.05 -2.50
CA GLU A 28 -6.76 5.95 -2.57
C GLU A 28 -7.36 4.79 -3.37
N GLU A 29 -6.95 4.67 -4.63
CA GLU A 29 -7.43 3.63 -5.54
C GLU A 29 -6.42 2.48 -5.65
N PRO A 30 -6.85 1.21 -5.51
CA PRO A 30 -5.96 0.08 -5.73
C PRO A 30 -5.73 -0.09 -7.24
N VAL A 31 -4.46 -0.15 -7.63
CA VAL A 31 -4.05 -0.25 -9.03
C VAL A 31 -3.95 -1.71 -9.45
N THR A 32 -3.21 -2.51 -8.68
CA THR A 32 -2.93 -3.89 -9.05
C THR A 32 -2.50 -4.72 -7.84
N ILE A 33 -2.62 -6.04 -7.97
CA ILE A 33 -2.11 -7.00 -6.99
C ILE A 33 -0.69 -7.39 -7.39
N LEU A 34 0.27 -7.08 -6.53
CA LEU A 34 1.69 -7.34 -6.75
C LEU A 34 2.11 -8.76 -6.35
N ASP A 35 1.46 -9.34 -5.34
CA ASP A 35 1.86 -10.63 -4.78
C ASP A 35 0.72 -11.30 -3.99
N TRP A 36 0.87 -12.60 -3.72
CA TRP A 36 -0.11 -13.45 -3.04
C TRP A 36 0.55 -14.25 -1.94
N LYS A 37 -0.12 -14.37 -0.79
CA LYS A 37 0.44 -15.10 0.35
C LYS A 37 -0.63 -15.71 1.22
N ASP A 38 -0.48 -17.00 1.50
CA ASP A 38 -1.24 -17.66 2.55
C ASP A 38 -0.54 -17.53 3.91
N LYS A 39 -1.30 -17.07 4.90
CA LYS A 39 -0.88 -17.01 6.30
C LYS A 39 -1.60 -18.07 7.10
N THR A 40 -0.88 -19.11 7.50
CA THR A 40 -1.39 -20.13 8.42
C THR A 40 -1.42 -19.56 9.84
N LEU A 41 -2.62 -19.50 10.41
CA LEU A 41 -2.85 -19.22 11.83
C LEU A 41 -3.12 -20.54 12.58
N ARG A 42 -3.27 -20.47 13.90
CA ARG A 42 -3.44 -21.66 14.75
C ARG A 42 -4.64 -22.55 14.36
N ASN A 43 -5.69 -21.96 13.81
CA ASN A 43 -6.96 -22.64 13.52
C ASN A 43 -7.49 -22.42 12.09
N LYS A 44 -6.83 -21.59 11.27
CA LYS A 44 -7.28 -21.30 9.91
C LYS A 44 -6.13 -20.81 9.03
N ILE A 45 -6.33 -20.88 7.73
CA ILE A 45 -5.46 -20.23 6.74
C ILE A 45 -6.17 -18.96 6.29
N VAL A 46 -5.42 -17.86 6.15
CA VAL A 46 -5.92 -16.58 5.63
C VAL A 46 -5.08 -16.21 4.42
N SER A 47 -5.74 -16.08 3.26
CA SER A 47 -5.11 -15.63 2.03
C SER A 47 -5.04 -14.11 1.99
N LEU A 48 -3.85 -13.60 1.70
CA LEU A 48 -3.51 -12.19 1.64
C LEU A 48 -3.02 -11.84 0.23
N VAL A 49 -3.33 -10.63 -0.20
CA VAL A 49 -2.85 -10.05 -1.46
C VAL A 49 -2.07 -8.79 -1.15
N LYS A 50 -0.96 -8.59 -1.85
CA LYS A 50 -0.17 -7.36 -1.76
C LYS A 50 -0.72 -6.36 -2.78
N VAL A 51 -1.25 -5.24 -2.32
CA VAL A 51 -1.98 -4.27 -3.14
C VAL A 51 -1.12 -3.02 -3.35
N LEU A 52 -0.91 -2.65 -4.60
CA LEU A 52 -0.36 -1.35 -4.98
C LEU A 52 -1.47 -0.32 -5.03
N TRP A 53 -1.26 0.83 -4.37
CA TRP A 53 -2.17 1.95 -4.38
C TRP A 53 -1.64 3.05 -5.32
N ARG A 54 -2.55 3.80 -5.96
CA ARG A 54 -2.22 4.74 -7.05
C ARG A 54 -1.14 5.76 -6.70
N ASN A 55 -1.13 6.21 -5.45
CA ASN A 55 -0.22 7.25 -4.96
C ASN A 55 0.96 6.68 -4.16
N HIS A 56 1.07 5.36 -4.05
CA HIS A 56 2.10 4.68 -3.30
C HIS A 56 3.10 4.00 -4.24
N SER A 57 4.35 3.96 -3.80
CA SER A 57 5.38 3.13 -4.42
C SER A 57 5.13 1.64 -4.14
N ALA A 58 5.79 0.76 -4.90
CA ALA A 58 5.71 -0.69 -4.67
C ALA A 58 6.28 -1.12 -3.30
N GLU A 59 7.13 -0.29 -2.70
CA GLU A 59 7.68 -0.49 -1.35
C GLU A 59 6.63 -0.17 -0.27
N GLU A 60 5.75 0.78 -0.55
CA GLU A 60 4.65 1.23 0.32
C GLU A 60 3.37 0.38 0.16
N ALA A 61 3.34 -0.56 -0.78
CA ALA A 61 2.22 -1.47 -1.00
C ALA A 61 1.87 -2.30 0.26
N THR A 62 0.58 -2.43 0.56
CA THR A 62 0.07 -3.06 1.78
C THR A 62 -0.39 -4.51 1.56
N TRP A 63 -0.44 -5.30 2.63
CA TRP A 63 -1.02 -6.65 2.59
C TRP A 63 -2.45 -6.61 3.11
N GLU A 64 -3.41 -6.90 2.22
CA GLU A 64 -4.84 -6.94 2.53
C GLU A 64 -5.38 -8.37 2.45
N THR A 65 -6.53 -8.63 3.08
CA THR A 65 -7.19 -9.94 2.94
C THR A 65 -7.79 -10.09 1.54
N GLU A 66 -7.55 -11.24 0.91
CA GLU A 66 -8.09 -11.53 -0.43
C GLU A 66 -9.61 -11.39 -0.47
N GLU A 67 -10.29 -11.92 0.55
CA GLU A 67 -11.76 -11.86 0.69
C GLU A 67 -12.28 -10.41 0.60
N ARG A 68 -11.67 -9.48 1.35
CA ARG A 68 -12.06 -8.07 1.36
C ARG A 68 -11.81 -7.43 0.00
N MET A 69 -10.66 -7.71 -0.61
CA MET A 69 -10.30 -7.13 -1.90
C MET A 69 -11.19 -7.65 -3.02
N ARG A 70 -11.62 -8.92 -2.98
CA ARG A 70 -12.58 -9.46 -3.95
C ARG A 70 -13.97 -8.84 -3.80
N ASP A 71 -14.41 -8.54 -2.59
CA ASP A 71 -15.71 -7.90 -2.35
C ASP A 71 -15.71 -6.43 -2.80
N MET A 72 -14.71 -5.66 -2.38
CA MET A 72 -14.64 -4.23 -2.68
C MET A 72 -14.13 -3.92 -4.10
N TYR A 73 -13.17 -4.70 -4.59
CA TYR A 73 -12.44 -4.44 -5.83
C TYR A 73 -12.33 -5.70 -6.70
N PRO A 74 -13.46 -6.32 -7.07
CA PRO A 74 -13.45 -7.57 -7.83
C PRO A 74 -12.71 -7.47 -9.17
N ARG A 75 -12.63 -6.26 -9.74
CA ARG A 75 -11.93 -5.98 -11.01
C ARG A 75 -10.45 -6.35 -10.97
N LEU A 76 -9.79 -6.21 -9.81
CA LEU A 76 -8.37 -6.54 -9.64
C LEU A 76 -8.06 -8.04 -9.85
N PHE A 77 -9.09 -8.88 -9.83
CA PHE A 77 -8.96 -10.35 -9.93
C PHE A 77 -9.36 -10.90 -11.29
N TYR A 78 -9.85 -10.06 -12.21
CA TYR A 78 -10.27 -10.49 -13.56
C TYR A 78 -9.22 -10.22 -14.65
N GLU A 79 -8.11 -9.56 -14.32
CA GLU A 79 -7.03 -9.22 -15.26
C GLU A 79 -5.94 -10.32 -15.37
N PHE A 80 -6.25 -11.56 -14.99
CA PHE A 80 -5.37 -12.73 -15.09
C PHE A 80 -5.91 -13.79 -16.05
#